data_AF-A0A5C2GTZ5-F1
#
_entry.id   AF-A0A5C2GTZ5-F1
#
_cell.length_a   1.000
_cell.length_b   1.000
_cell.length_c   1.000
_cell.angle_alpha   90.00
_cell.angle_beta   90.00
_cell.angle_gamma   90.00
#
_symmetry.space_group_name_H-M   'P 1'
#
loop_
_entity.id
_entity.type
_entity.pdbx_description
1 polymer ?
#
loop_
_entity_poly.entity_id
_entity_poly.type
_entity_poly.pdbx_seq_one_letter_code
_entity_poly.pdbx_strand_id
1 'polypeptide(L)'
;QITLKESGPTLVKPTQTVTLTCTFSGFSLSTNGVGVGWIRQPPGKALEWLALIYWDDDKRYSPSLRSRLIISKDTSKKQVFLRLASVDPVDTATYFCARIDPWLVPVNWGPGTLVTVSS
;
A
#
# COMPACT_ATOMS: atom_id res chain seq x y z
N GLN A 1 -15.93 -14.02 3.19
CA GLN A 1 -14.50 -14.06 3.57
C GLN A 1 -13.86 -12.74 3.17
N ILE A 2 -12.92 -12.20 3.96
CA ILE A 2 -12.18 -10.97 3.62
C ILE A 2 -10.97 -11.33 2.78
N THR A 3 -10.74 -10.61 1.68
CA THR A 3 -9.55 -10.78 0.84
C THR A 3 -8.97 -9.44 0.43
N LEU A 4 -7.64 -9.38 0.31
CA LEU A 4 -6.89 -8.28 -0.26
C LEU A 4 -5.91 -8.87 -1.28
N LYS A 5 -5.73 -8.20 -2.42
CA LYS A 5 -4.81 -8.63 -3.48
C LYS A 5 -4.10 -7.43 -4.09
N GLU A 6 -2.78 -7.46 -4.00
CA GLU A 6 -1.89 -6.48 -4.59
C GLU A 6 -1.60 -6.79 -6.06
N SER A 7 -1.48 -5.73 -6.86
CA SER A 7 -1.00 -5.79 -8.24
C SER A 7 -0.23 -4.52 -8.58
N GLY A 8 0.65 -4.62 -9.57
CA GLY A 8 1.52 -3.52 -9.98
C GLY A 8 2.66 -4.03 -10.87
N PRO A 9 3.58 -3.13 -11.27
CA PRO A 9 4.76 -3.53 -11.99
C PRO A 9 5.70 -4.35 -11.10
N THR A 10 6.28 -5.41 -11.63
CA THR A 10 7.23 -6.28 -10.91
C THR A 10 8.68 -5.86 -11.11
N LEU A 11 8.97 -5.15 -12.20
CA LEU A 11 10.29 -4.63 -12.54
C LEU A 11 10.16 -3.20 -13.03
N VAL A 12 10.91 -2.29 -12.42
CA VAL A 12 10.91 -0.86 -12.76
C VAL A 12 12.32 -0.30 -12.76
N LYS A 13 12.53 0.76 -13.53
CA LYS A 13 13.80 1.48 -13.56
C LYS A 13 13.84 2.58 -12.50
N PRO A 14 15.03 2.94 -12.00
CA PRO A 14 15.19 4.10 -11.12
C PRO A 14 14.57 5.36 -11.72
N THR A 15 14.16 6.29 -10.86
CA THR A 15 13.49 7.58 -11.17
C THR A 15 12.05 7.47 -11.70
N GLN A 16 11.57 6.27 -12.02
CA GLN A 16 10.18 6.06 -12.44
C GLN A 16 9.21 6.24 -11.27
N THR A 17 7.92 6.36 -11.61
CA THR A 17 6.84 6.31 -10.64
C THR A 17 6.18 4.94 -10.70
N VAL A 18 6.10 4.27 -9.55
CA VAL A 18 5.36 3.01 -9.39
C VAL A 18 3.95 3.33 -8.92
N THR A 19 2.95 2.64 -9.49
CA THR A 19 1.59 2.61 -8.94
C THR A 19 1.22 1.18 -8.60
N LEU A 20 0.96 0.92 -7.32
CA LEU A 20 0.43 -0.34 -6.83
C LEU A 20 -1.06 -0.22 -6.57
N THR A 21 -1.79 -1.29 -6.81
CA THR A 21 -3.24 -1.39 -6.60
C THR A 21 -3.50 -2.52 -5.60
N CYS A 22 -4.30 -2.23 -4.59
CA CYS A 22 -4.84 -3.22 -3.66
C CYS A 22 -6.33 -3.36 -3.97
N THR A 23 -6.75 -4.50 -4.48
CA THR A 23 -8.17 -4.83 -4.67
C THR A 23 -8.65 -5.63 -3.48
N PHE A 24 -9.79 -5.25 -2.89
CA PHE A 24 -10.30 -5.89 -1.69
C PHE A 24 -11.74 -6.39 -1.82
N SER A 25 -12.10 -7.37 -0.99
CA SER A 25 -13.46 -7.87 -0.87
C SER A 25 -13.78 -8.31 0.56
N GLY A 26 -15.07 -8.47 0.88
CA GLY A 26 -15.53 -8.91 2.20
C GLY A 26 -15.54 -7.82 3.27
N PHE A 27 -15.24 -6.57 2.94
CA PHE A 27 -15.45 -5.40 3.78
C PHE A 27 -15.75 -4.16 2.93
N SER A 28 -16.18 -3.07 3.57
CA SER A 28 -16.39 -1.77 2.93
C SER A 28 -15.48 -0.70 3.52
N LEU A 29 -14.84 0.08 2.66
CA LEU A 29 -14.11 1.30 3.02
C LEU A 29 -15.06 2.50 3.21
N SER A 30 -16.37 2.28 3.23
CA SER A 30 -17.37 3.26 3.72
C SER A 30 -17.75 3.02 5.18
N THR A 31 -17.30 1.92 5.79
CA THR A 31 -17.57 1.62 7.21
C THR A 31 -16.69 2.49 8.09
N ASN A 32 -17.30 3.16 9.07
CA ASN A 32 -16.60 4.03 10.01
C ASN A 32 -15.42 3.31 10.69
N GLY A 33 -14.27 3.99 10.73
CA GLY A 33 -13.02 3.52 11.32
C GLY A 33 -12.25 2.50 10.49
N VAL A 34 -12.78 2.04 9.34
CA VAL A 34 -12.06 1.10 8.48
C VAL A 34 -11.10 1.85 7.56
N GLY A 35 -9.87 1.34 7.46
CA GLY A 35 -8.87 1.85 6.53
C GLY A 35 -8.14 0.73 5.80
N VAL A 36 -7.32 1.11 4.82
CA VAL A 36 -6.35 0.21 4.18
C VAL A 36 -4.99 0.88 4.16
N GLY A 37 -4.00 0.16 4.68
CA GLY A 37 -2.61 0.58 4.74
C GLY A 37 -1.75 -0.15 3.74
N TRP A 38 -0.67 0.49 3.33
CA TRP A 38 0.43 -0.10 2.59
C TRP A 38 1.66 -0.23 3.48
N ILE A 39 2.28 -1.40 3.40
CA ILE A 39 3.47 -1.79 4.15
C ILE A 39 4.43 -2.40 3.14
N ARG A 40 5.74 -2.22 3.30
CA ARG A 40 6.73 -2.93 2.51
C ARG A 40 7.71 -3.68 3.38
N GLN A 41 8.31 -4.73 2.82
CA GLN A 41 9.41 -5.46 3.41
C GLN A 41 10.57 -5.52 2.41
N PRO A 42 11.61 -4.71 2.60
CA PRO A 42 12.85 -4.87 1.84
C PRO A 42 13.52 -6.22 2.17
N PRO A 43 14.27 -6.82 1.24
CA PRO A 43 14.98 -8.07 1.49
C PRO A 43 15.87 -7.99 2.74
N GLY A 44 15.71 -8.92 3.67
CA GLY A 44 16.48 -8.98 4.92
C GLY A 44 16.17 -7.89 5.94
N LYS A 45 15.10 -7.11 5.77
CA LYS A 45 14.70 -6.04 6.70
C LYS A 45 13.32 -6.29 7.33
N ALA A 46 13.05 -5.55 8.40
CA ALA A 46 11.73 -5.50 9.03
C ALA A 46 10.69 -4.82 8.12
N LEU A 47 9.42 -5.00 8.47
CA LEU A 47 8.30 -4.32 7.82
C LEU A 47 8.37 -2.81 8.07
N GLU A 48 8.18 -2.04 7.01
CA GLU A 48 8.09 -0.58 7.02
C GLU A 48 6.69 -0.16 6.59
N TRP A 49 5.96 0.52 7.47
CA TRP A 49 4.68 1.13 7.12
C TRP A 49 4.91 2.34 6.20
N LEU A 50 4.08 2.48 5.16
CA LEU A 50 4.23 3.50 4.13
C LEU A 50 3.15 4.56 4.20
N ALA A 51 1.89 4.13 4.09
CA ALA A 51 0.75 5.03 4.06
C ALA A 51 -0.53 4.30 4.47
N LEU A 52 -1.54 5.07 4.86
CA LEU A 52 -2.87 4.59 5.24
C LEU A 52 -3.92 5.58 4.77
N ILE A 53 -5.04 5.07 4.27
CA ILE A 53 -6.22 5.86 3.95
C ILE A 53 -7.45 5.28 4.66
N TYR A 54 -8.21 6.15 5.33
CA TYR A 54 -9.43 5.81 6.05
C TYR A 54 -10.70 6.06 5.25
N TRP A 55 -11.82 5.58 5.79
CA TRP A 55 -13.16 5.71 5.26
C TRP A 55 -13.58 7.16 4.95
N ASP A 56 -13.10 8.12 5.73
CA ASP A 56 -13.35 9.56 5.65
C ASP A 56 -12.31 10.34 4.82
N ASP A 57 -11.41 9.61 4.14
CA ASP A 57 -10.29 10.19 3.38
C ASP A 57 -9.17 10.80 4.23
N ASP A 58 -9.13 10.54 5.55
CA ASP A 58 -7.91 10.79 6.33
C ASP A 58 -6.75 9.95 5.78
N LYS A 59 -5.63 10.62 5.49
CA LYS A 59 -4.44 10.03 4.88
C LYS A 59 -3.25 10.24 5.79
N ARG A 60 -2.58 9.15 6.12
CA ARG A 60 -1.34 9.17 6.91
C ARG A 60 -0.20 8.61 6.08
N TYR A 61 0.99 9.17 6.26
CA TYR A 61 2.19 8.80 5.54
C TYR A 61 3.37 8.60 6.48
N SER A 62 4.25 7.67 6.15
CA SER A 62 5.52 7.51 6.83
C SER A 62 6.36 8.77 6.67
N PRO A 63 6.87 9.37 7.77
CA PRO A 63 7.65 10.60 7.70
C PRO A 63 8.85 10.50 6.76
N SER A 64 9.53 9.34 6.71
CA SER A 64 10.72 9.11 5.88
C SER A 64 10.45 9.18 4.38
N LEU A 65 9.21 8.90 3.94
CA LEU A 65 8.85 8.73 2.54
C LEU A 65 7.72 9.66 2.09
N ARG A 66 7.25 10.54 2.98
CA ARG A 66 6.07 11.39 2.77
C ARG A 66 6.11 12.21 1.49
N SER A 67 7.29 12.71 1.09
CA SER A 67 7.44 13.53 -0.13
C SER A 67 7.27 12.74 -1.43
N ARG A 68 7.40 11.41 -1.39
CA ARG A 68 7.35 10.53 -2.57
C ARG A 68 6.08 9.69 -2.66
N LEU A 69 5.32 9.60 -1.57
CA LEU A 69 4.14 8.74 -1.46
C LEU A 69 2.85 9.51 -1.71
N ILE A 70 1.94 8.91 -2.48
CA ILE A 70 0.56 9.35 -2.61
C ILE A 70 -0.34 8.13 -2.44
N ILE A 71 -1.28 8.18 -1.50
CA ILE A 71 -2.31 7.15 -1.33
C ILE A 71 -3.68 7.69 -1.76
N SER A 72 -4.45 6.87 -2.46
CA SER A 72 -5.82 7.18 -2.87
C SER A 72 -6.70 5.94 -2.85
N LYS A 73 -8.03 6.12 -2.89
CA LYS A 73 -9.01 5.02 -2.93
C LYS A 73 -10.05 5.25 -4.01
N ASP A 74 -10.58 4.15 -4.53
CA ASP A 74 -11.80 4.10 -5.35
C ASP A 74 -12.72 3.05 -4.71
N THR A 75 -13.68 3.53 -3.93
CA THR A 75 -14.62 2.67 -3.20
C THR A 75 -15.59 1.95 -4.14
N SER A 76 -15.89 2.52 -5.31
CA SER A 76 -16.76 1.89 -6.32
C SER A 76 -16.10 0.64 -6.91
N LYS A 77 -14.78 0.69 -7.10
CA LYS A 77 -13.98 -0.44 -7.61
C LYS A 77 -13.40 -1.32 -6.50
N LYS A 78 -13.60 -0.96 -5.24
CA LYS A 78 -13.01 -1.62 -4.07
C LYS A 78 -11.49 -1.69 -4.18
N GLN A 79 -10.88 -0.54 -4.48
CA GLN A 79 -9.46 -0.41 -4.73
C GLN A 79 -8.81 0.70 -3.89
N VAL A 80 -7.58 0.46 -3.47
CA VAL A 80 -6.68 1.45 -2.85
C VAL A 80 -5.36 1.45 -3.57
N PHE A 81 -4.89 2.63 -3.94
CA PHE A 81 -3.71 2.82 -4.77
C PHE A 81 -2.58 3.44 -3.95
N LEU A 82 -1.37 2.96 -4.16
CA LEU A 82 -0.14 3.59 -3.69
C LEU A 82 0.68 4.05 -4.89
N ARG A 83 0.91 5.35 -5.02
CA ARG A 83 1.92 5.87 -5.95
C ARG A 83 3.18 6.19 -5.16
N LEU A 84 4.31 5.68 -5.64
CA LEU A 84 5.65 5.97 -5.13
C LEU A 84 6.45 6.60 -6.27
N ALA A 85 6.78 7.88 -6.13
CA ALA A 85 7.52 8.64 -7.11
C ALA A 85 9.03 8.48 -6.92
N SER A 86 9.77 8.67 -8.02
CA SER A 86 11.24 8.67 -8.03
C SER A 86 11.82 7.46 -7.30
N VAL A 87 11.43 6.25 -7.74
CA VAL A 87 11.90 5.02 -7.11
C VAL A 87 13.40 4.83 -7.28
N ASP A 88 14.03 4.19 -6.31
CA ASP A 88 15.45 3.83 -6.33
C ASP A 88 15.64 2.34 -5.95
N PRO A 89 16.86 1.77 -6.08
CA PRO A 89 17.12 0.39 -5.71
C PRO A 89 16.76 0.02 -4.26
N VAL A 90 16.79 0.97 -3.32
CA VAL A 90 16.41 0.73 -1.91
C VAL A 90 14.90 0.58 -1.72
N ASP A 91 14.11 0.97 -2.71
CA ASP A 91 12.66 0.74 -2.76
C ASP A 91 12.30 -0.69 -3.23
N THR A 92 13.28 -1.52 -3.59
CA THR A 92 13.05 -2.95 -3.87
C THR A 92 12.54 -3.65 -2.62
N ALA A 93 11.32 -4.17 -2.68
CA ALA A 93 10.65 -4.78 -1.54
C ALA A 93 9.42 -5.59 -1.98
N THR A 94 8.96 -6.47 -1.09
CA THR A 94 7.60 -6.98 -1.17
C THR A 94 6.64 -5.96 -0.56
N TYR A 95 5.66 -5.51 -1.32
CA TYR A 95 4.65 -4.55 -0.92
C TYR A 95 3.35 -5.27 -0.58
N PHE A 96 2.81 -4.99 0.59
CA PHE A 96 1.58 -5.55 1.13
C PHE A 96 0.56 -4.45 1.34
N CYS A 97 -0.70 -4.76 1.08
CA CYS A 97 -1.81 -4.00 1.61
C CYS A 97 -2.50 -4.76 2.74
N ALA A 98 -2.93 -4.02 3.75
CA ALA A 98 -3.62 -4.57 4.90
C ALA A 98 -4.86 -3.75 5.24
N ARG A 99 -5.94 -4.43 5.66
CA ARG A 99 -7.08 -3.79 6.29
C ARG A 99 -6.68 -3.35 7.69
N ILE A 100 -6.95 -2.08 8.00
CA ILE A 100 -6.73 -1.48 9.31
C ILE A 100 -8.07 -1.32 10.02
N ASP A 101 -8.10 -1.69 11.29
CA ASP A 101 -9.25 -1.50 12.17
C ASP A 101 -9.23 -0.10 12.85
N PRO A 102 -10.28 0.27 13.60
CA PRO A 102 -10.34 1.56 14.29
C PRO A 102 -9.21 1.82 15.29
N TRP A 103 -8.49 0.78 15.73
CA TRP A 103 -7.40 0.84 16.70
C TRP A 103 -6.01 0.87 16.03
N LEU A 104 -5.96 1.14 14.72
CA LEU A 104 -4.73 1.17 13.92
C LEU A 104 -4.05 -0.21 13.79
N VAL A 105 -4.77 -1.31 14.03
CA VAL A 105 -4.20 -2.66 13.96
C VAL A 105 -4.42 -3.27 12.57
N PRO A 106 -3.38 -3.80 11.91
CA PRO A 106 -3.53 -4.59 10.68
C PRO A 106 -4.19 -5.94 10.98
N VAL A 107 -5.43 -6.14 10.55
CA VAL A 107 -6.22 -7.35 10.86
C VAL A 107 -6.25 -8.37 9.73
N ASN A 108 -6.14 -7.93 8.48
CA ASN A 108 -6.12 -8.81 7.30
C ASN A 108 -5.09 -8.29 6.30
N TRP A 109 -4.31 -9.19 5.72
CA TRP A 109 -3.22 -8.88 4.79
C TRP A 109 -3.46 -9.51 3.44
N GLY A 110 -3.01 -8.85 2.38
CA GLY A 110 -2.82 -9.49 1.09
C GLY A 110 -1.53 -10.31 1.05
N PRO A 111 -1.37 -11.17 0.03
CA PRO A 111 -0.17 -12.01 -0.12
C PRO A 111 1.11 -11.21 -0.42
N GLY A 112 0.96 -9.95 -0.85
CA GLY A 112 2.06 -9.08 -1.23
C GLY A 112 2.47 -9.22 -2.69
N THR A 113 3.18 -8.21 -3.19
CA THR A 113 3.74 -8.17 -4.55
C THR A 113 5.19 -7.69 -4.50
N LEU A 114 6.10 -8.43 -5.13
CA LEU A 114 7.50 -8.04 -5.23
C LEU A 114 7.66 -7.00 -6.33
N VAL A 115 8.22 -5.85 -5.96
CA VAL A 115 8.65 -4.81 -6.89
C VAL A 115 10.17 -4.74 -6.83
N THR A 116 10.82 -4.97 -7.98
CA THR A 116 12.26 -4.86 -8.14
C THR A 116 12.59 -3.57 -8.88
N VAL A 117 13.47 -2.76 -8.30
CA VAL A 117 14.00 -1.54 -8.92
C VAL A 117 15.42 -1.80 -9.38
N SER A 118 15.64 -1.93 -10.68
CA SER A 118 16.96 -2.18 -11.27
C SER A 118 17.15 -1.42 -12.58
N SER A 119 18.40 -1.08 -12.89
CA SER A 119 18.83 -0.44 -14.14
C SER A 119 18.79 -1.39 -15.32
#